data_AF-A0A1U9M9M5-F1
#
_entry.id   AF-A0A1U9M9M5-F1
#
_cell.length_a   1.000
_cell.length_b   1.000
_cell.length_c   1.000
_cell.angle_alpha   90.00
_cell.angle_beta   90.00
_cell.angle_gamma   90.00
#
_symmetry.space_group_name_H-M   'P 1'
#
loop_
_entity.id
_entity.type
_entity.pdbx_description
1 polymer ?
#
loop_
_entity_poly.entity_id
_entity_poly.type
_entity_poly.pdbx_seq_one_letter_code
_entity_poly.pdbx_strand_id
1 'polypeptide(L)'
;MPTSSQRYARLLKAQKLVKARDEAELEGTQNQRSALSDEDKFLFSLMENGSASSLFDPMMVAKRLDKNARKEAILDNLIAQQRKTLLQSSRRCDVIDEKRKAAEEAEERKEMAKMLEEYVAAKIVKDTSLG
;
A
#
# COMPACT_ATOMS: atom_id res chain seq x y z
N MET A 1 24.33 19.10 -2.06
CA MET A 1 23.32 18.32 -2.81
C MET A 1 23.05 17.02 -2.06
N PRO A 2 21.80 16.57 -1.93
CA PRO A 2 21.49 15.30 -1.25
C PRO A 2 22.12 14.12 -1.98
N THR A 3 22.55 13.11 -1.23
CA THR A 3 23.13 11.87 -1.79
C THR A 3 22.07 11.07 -2.56
N SER A 4 22.48 10.03 -3.29
CA SER A 4 21.55 9.19 -4.03
C SER A 4 20.64 8.41 -3.07
N SER A 5 21.18 7.85 -2.00
CA SER A 5 20.42 7.17 -0.94
C SER A 5 19.37 8.11 -0.31
N GLN A 6 19.74 9.35 -0.01
CA GLN A 6 18.81 10.36 0.54
C GLN A 6 17.67 10.72 -0.41
N ARG A 7 17.93 10.78 -1.72
CA ARG A 7 16.89 11.01 -2.73
C ARG A 7 15.92 9.83 -2.81
N TYR A 8 16.43 8.59 -2.82
CA TYR A 8 15.59 7.39 -2.79
C TYR A 8 14.79 7.29 -1.49
N ALA A 9 15.35 7.67 -0.34
CA ALA A 9 14.64 7.68 0.94
C ALA A 9 13.42 8.63 0.92
N ARG A 10 13.58 9.84 0.36
CA ARG A 10 12.46 10.79 0.20
C ARG A 10 11.39 10.24 -0.74
N LEU A 11 11.80 9.64 -1.87
CA LEU A 11 10.88 9.04 -2.81
C LEU A 11 10.12 7.85 -2.20
N LEU A 12 10.81 7.00 -1.43
CA LEU A 12 10.20 5.88 -0.72
C LEU A 12 9.15 6.36 0.28
N LYS A 13 9.44 7.43 1.03
CA LYS A 13 8.47 8.03 1.95
C LYS A 13 7.19 8.47 1.22
N ALA A 14 7.33 9.14 0.07
CA ALA A 14 6.19 9.54 -0.74
C ALA A 14 5.40 8.32 -1.26
N GLN A 15 6.07 7.28 -1.76
CA GLN A 15 5.38 6.08 -2.26
C GLN A 15 4.70 5.27 -1.16
N LYS A 16 5.25 5.26 0.07
CA LYS A 16 4.57 4.66 1.23
C LYS A 16 3.25 5.34 1.55
N LEU A 17 3.15 6.66 1.38
CA LEU A 17 1.88 7.39 1.54
C LEU A 17 0.87 7.02 0.45
N VAL A 18 1.33 6.84 -0.80
CA VAL A 18 0.48 6.37 -1.89
C VAL A 18 -0.05 4.97 -1.60
N LYS A 19 0.82 4.06 -1.14
CA LYS A 19 0.42 2.71 -0.73
C LYS A 19 -0.62 2.75 0.39
N ALA A 20 -0.40 3.55 1.44
CA ALA A 20 -1.35 3.69 2.54
C ALA A 20 -2.72 4.23 2.07
N ARG A 21 -2.74 5.14 1.08
CA ARG A 21 -3.98 5.58 0.43
C ARG A 21 -4.70 4.43 -0.27
N ASP A 22 -3.97 3.63 -1.06
CA ASP A 22 -4.53 2.47 -1.77
C ASP A 22 -5.10 1.43 -0.77
N GLU A 23 -4.42 1.22 0.36
CA GLU A 23 -4.89 0.34 1.45
C GLU A 23 -6.20 0.85 2.07
N ALA A 24 -6.27 2.14 2.40
CA ALA A 24 -7.47 2.75 2.98
C ALA A 24 -8.67 2.73 2.00
N GLU A 25 -8.44 2.95 0.70
CA GLU A 25 -9.48 2.86 -0.33
C GLU A 25 -10.03 1.44 -0.45
N LEU A 26 -9.14 0.44 -0.43
CA LEU A 26 -9.52 -0.97 -0.46
C LEU A 26 -10.34 -1.34 0.78
N GLU A 27 -9.86 -0.97 1.96
CA GLU A 27 -10.55 -1.23 3.24
C GLU A 27 -11.94 -0.58 3.25
N GLY A 28 -12.04 0.69 2.85
CA GLY A 28 -13.31 1.41 2.77
C GLY A 28 -14.32 0.71 1.85
N THR A 29 -13.86 0.20 0.72
CA THR A 29 -14.72 -0.52 -0.24
C THR A 29 -15.14 -1.89 0.29
N GLN A 30 -14.22 -2.60 0.95
CA GLN A 30 -14.53 -3.87 1.61
C GLN A 30 -15.55 -3.69 2.75
N ASN A 31 -15.44 -2.61 3.53
CA ASN A 31 -16.40 -2.29 4.58
C ASN A 31 -17.80 -2.02 4.01
N GLN A 32 -17.90 -1.30 2.89
CA GLN A 32 -19.18 -1.11 2.19
C GLN A 32 -19.77 -2.44 1.70
N ARG A 33 -18.92 -3.35 1.18
CA ARG A 33 -19.33 -4.68 0.73
C ARG A 33 -19.86 -5.54 1.87
N SER A 34 -19.20 -5.51 3.03
CA SER A 34 -19.63 -6.20 4.24
C SER A 34 -20.95 -5.64 4.77
N ALA A 35 -21.12 -4.31 4.77
CA ALA A 35 -22.36 -3.68 5.19
C ALA A 35 -23.57 -4.09 4.33
N LEU A 36 -23.38 -4.27 3.02
CA LEU A 36 -24.45 -4.82 2.16
C LEU A 36 -24.77 -6.28 2.51
N SER A 37 -23.76 -7.10 2.83
CA SER A 37 -23.99 -8.48 3.25
C SER A 37 -24.77 -8.55 4.57
N ASP A 38 -24.48 -7.66 5.52
CA ASP A 38 -25.22 -7.60 6.78
C ASP A 38 -26.65 -7.06 6.59
N GLU A 39 -26.84 -6.09 5.70
CA GLU A 39 -28.17 -5.64 5.29
C GLU A 39 -28.97 -6.80 4.66
N ASP A 40 -28.37 -7.57 3.76
CA ASP A 40 -29.04 -8.69 3.10
C ASP A 40 -29.46 -9.77 4.10
N LYS A 41 -28.60 -10.13 5.07
CA LYS A 41 -28.97 -11.03 6.17
C LYS A 41 -30.18 -10.52 6.95
N PHE A 42 -30.20 -9.23 7.26
CA PHE A 42 -31.33 -8.61 7.94
C PHE A 42 -32.60 -8.67 7.09
N LEU A 43 -32.51 -8.36 5.80
CA LEU A 43 -33.64 -8.40 4.88
C LEU A 43 -34.21 -9.82 4.71
N PHE A 44 -33.35 -10.85 4.62
CA PHE A 44 -33.79 -12.24 4.61
C PHE A 44 -34.50 -12.62 5.92
N SER A 45 -33.93 -12.27 7.07
CA SER A 45 -34.57 -12.50 8.37
C SER A 45 -35.92 -11.78 8.49
N LEU A 46 -36.04 -10.57 7.92
CA LEU A 46 -37.30 -9.84 7.87
C LEU A 46 -38.34 -10.54 6.98
N MET A 47 -37.95 -11.16 5.87
CA MET A 47 -38.87 -11.96 5.05
C MET A 47 -39.37 -13.21 5.78
N GLU A 48 -38.49 -13.88 6.51
CA GLU A 48 -38.85 -15.09 7.27
C GLU A 48 -39.80 -14.77 8.42
N ASN A 49 -39.48 -13.73 9.21
CA ASN A 49 -40.15 -13.45 10.48
C ASN A 49 -41.24 -12.37 10.39
N GLY A 50 -41.14 -11.45 9.43
CA GLY A 50 -42.03 -10.30 9.27
C GLY A 50 -43.32 -10.61 8.51
N SER A 51 -43.42 -11.79 7.88
CA SER A 51 -44.54 -12.20 7.03
C SER A 51 -45.91 -12.20 7.72
N ALA A 52 -45.96 -12.27 9.04
CA ALA A 52 -47.19 -12.20 9.84
C ALA A 52 -47.70 -10.77 10.09
N SER A 53 -46.90 -9.74 9.78
CA SER A 53 -47.26 -8.33 9.98
C SER A 53 -48.00 -7.77 8.77
N SER A 54 -49.12 -7.07 9.00
CA SER A 54 -49.85 -6.37 7.93
C SER A 54 -49.11 -5.17 7.34
N LEU A 55 -48.01 -4.73 7.99
CA LEU A 55 -47.14 -3.64 7.53
C LEU A 55 -45.96 -4.14 6.70
N PHE A 56 -45.79 -5.46 6.57
CA PHE A 56 -44.70 -6.05 5.81
C PHE A 56 -45.02 -6.04 4.31
N ASP A 57 -44.14 -5.42 3.52
CA ASP A 57 -44.21 -5.45 2.06
C ASP A 57 -43.05 -6.29 1.49
N PRO A 58 -43.32 -7.54 1.06
CA PRO A 58 -42.30 -8.42 0.47
C PRO A 58 -41.70 -7.83 -0.82
N MET A 59 -42.46 -7.05 -1.58
CA MET A 59 -42.00 -6.46 -2.84
C MET A 59 -40.98 -5.36 -2.59
N MET A 60 -41.14 -4.59 -1.51
CA MET A 60 -40.14 -3.61 -1.07
C MET A 60 -38.81 -4.29 -0.71
N VAL A 61 -38.87 -5.41 0.02
CA VAL A 61 -37.68 -6.17 0.42
C VAL A 61 -36.99 -6.79 -0.80
N ALA A 62 -37.74 -7.43 -1.69
CA ALA A 62 -37.19 -8.01 -2.92
C ALA A 62 -36.51 -6.95 -3.82
N LYS A 63 -37.11 -5.77 -3.96
CA LYS A 63 -36.49 -4.64 -4.70
C LYS A 63 -35.19 -4.17 -4.04
N ARG A 64 -35.12 -4.18 -2.71
CA ARG A 64 -33.90 -3.78 -1.99
C ARG A 64 -32.79 -4.81 -2.18
N LEU A 65 -33.11 -6.10 -2.09
CA LEU A 65 -32.17 -7.19 -2.36
C LEU A 65 -31.62 -7.14 -3.79
N ASP A 66 -32.46 -6.90 -4.81
CA ASP A 66 -31.98 -6.74 -6.20
C ASP A 66 -31.01 -5.54 -6.33
N LYS A 67 -31.32 -4.42 -5.67
CA LYS A 67 -30.45 -3.25 -5.65
C LYS A 67 -29.12 -3.55 -4.95
N ASN A 68 -29.14 -4.30 -3.86
CA ASN A 68 -27.94 -4.70 -3.12
C ASN A 68 -27.08 -5.61 -3.99
N ALA A 69 -27.64 -6.66 -4.60
CA ALA A 69 -26.92 -7.56 -5.51
C ALA A 69 -26.19 -6.81 -6.65
N ARG A 70 -26.83 -5.82 -7.27
CA ARG A 70 -26.19 -4.99 -8.30
C ARG A 70 -25.01 -4.18 -7.75
N LYS A 71 -25.17 -3.59 -6.56
CA LYS A 71 -24.10 -2.84 -5.90
C LYS A 71 -22.96 -3.73 -5.46
N GLU A 72 -23.25 -4.92 -4.94
CA GLU A 72 -22.26 -5.92 -4.58
C GLU A 72 -21.37 -6.26 -5.76
N ALA A 73 -21.94 -6.56 -6.93
CA ALA A 73 -21.18 -6.83 -8.15
C ALA A 73 -20.28 -5.65 -8.56
N ILE A 74 -20.73 -4.40 -8.37
CA ILE A 74 -19.91 -3.21 -8.64
C ILE A 74 -18.75 -3.12 -7.65
N LEU A 75 -19.02 -3.33 -6.35
CA LEU A 75 -18.00 -3.27 -5.30
C LEU A 75 -16.98 -4.40 -5.45
N ASP A 76 -17.39 -5.62 -5.81
CA ASP A 76 -16.49 -6.75 -5.99
C ASP A 76 -15.51 -6.50 -7.15
N ASN A 77 -16.00 -5.93 -8.25
CA ASN A 77 -15.15 -5.50 -9.36
C ASN A 77 -14.18 -4.38 -8.93
N LEU A 78 -14.65 -3.40 -8.16
CA LEU A 78 -13.81 -2.32 -7.65
C LEU A 78 -12.73 -2.83 -6.69
N ILE A 79 -13.07 -3.75 -5.79
CA ILE A 79 -12.13 -4.43 -4.88
C ILE A 79 -11.05 -5.16 -5.66
N ALA A 80 -11.41 -5.88 -6.72
CA ALA A 80 -10.44 -6.56 -7.58
C ALA A 80 -9.46 -5.57 -8.24
N GLN A 81 -9.96 -4.43 -8.71
CA GLN A 81 -9.12 -3.36 -9.28
C GLN A 81 -8.20 -2.73 -8.22
N GLN A 82 -8.73 -2.38 -7.05
CA GLN A 82 -7.96 -1.80 -5.95
C GLN A 82 -6.87 -2.73 -5.44
N ARG A 83 -7.16 -4.05 -5.32
CA ARG A 83 -6.13 -5.06 -4.99
C ARG A 83 -4.97 -5.06 -5.99
N LYS A 84 -5.27 -4.96 -7.29
CA LYS A 84 -4.25 -4.87 -8.33
C LYS A 84 -3.42 -3.58 -8.19
N THR A 85 -4.07 -2.45 -7.93
CA THR A 85 -3.39 -1.16 -7.70
C THR A 85 -2.48 -1.23 -6.47
N LEU A 86 -2.97 -1.76 -5.35
CA LEU A 86 -2.19 -1.94 -4.12
C LEU A 86 -0.97 -2.84 -4.33
N LEU A 87 -1.12 -3.93 -5.09
CA LEU A 87 0.00 -4.79 -5.44
C LEU A 87 1.07 -4.02 -6.24
N GLN A 88 0.66 -3.17 -7.18
CA GLN A 88 1.59 -2.34 -7.95
C GLN A 88 2.30 -1.30 -7.09
N SER A 89 1.59 -0.61 -6.18
CA SER A 89 2.21 0.37 -5.28
C SER A 89 3.13 -0.27 -4.24
N SER A 90 2.80 -1.47 -3.76
CA SER A 90 3.71 -2.24 -2.89
C SER A 90 4.98 -2.62 -3.64
N ARG A 91 4.88 -3.21 -4.83
CA ARG A 91 6.06 -3.55 -5.65
C ARG A 91 6.94 -2.35 -5.95
N ARG A 92 6.32 -1.18 -6.19
CA ARG A 92 7.06 0.06 -6.42
C ARG A 92 7.84 0.49 -5.17
N CYS A 93 7.24 0.37 -3.98
CA CYS A 93 7.96 0.61 -2.73
C CYS A 93 9.16 -0.32 -2.58
N ASP A 94 8.99 -1.60 -2.87
CA ASP A 94 10.06 -2.61 -2.75
C ASP A 94 11.23 -2.28 -3.66
N VAL A 95 10.97 -2.00 -4.94
CA VAL A 95 12.02 -1.62 -5.92
C VAL A 95 12.74 -0.34 -5.49
N ILE A 96 12.05 0.65 -4.91
CA ILE A 96 12.69 1.89 -4.46
C ILE A 96 13.53 1.64 -3.20
N ASP A 97 13.09 0.78 -2.29
CA ASP A 97 13.85 0.40 -1.10
C ASP A 97 15.12 -0.36 -1.47
N GLU A 98 15.06 -1.28 -2.44
CA GLU A 98 16.23 -1.96 -3.01
C GLU A 98 17.22 -0.97 -3.63
N LYS A 99 16.74 -0.03 -4.45
CA LYS A 99 17.58 1.03 -5.02
C LYS A 99 18.19 1.94 -3.96
N ARG A 100 17.46 2.22 -2.87
CA ARG A 100 18.00 2.98 -1.74
C ARG A 100 19.16 2.24 -1.09
N LYS A 101 18.98 0.96 -0.76
CA LYS A 101 20.02 0.11 -0.14
C LYS A 101 21.26 0.00 -1.02
N ALA A 102 21.08 -0.25 -2.32
CA ALA A 102 22.19 -0.31 -3.26
C ALA A 102 22.96 1.02 -3.36
N ALA A 103 22.25 2.17 -3.28
CA ALA A 103 22.88 3.48 -3.26
C ALA A 103 23.63 3.75 -1.95
N GLU A 104 23.08 3.33 -0.82
CA GLU A 104 23.69 3.44 0.50
C GLU A 104 24.99 2.63 0.56
N GLU A 105 24.98 1.36 0.14
CA GLU A 105 26.18 0.52 0.06
C GLU A 105 27.25 1.12 -0.88
N ALA A 106 26.85 1.68 -2.03
CA ALA A 106 27.80 2.29 -2.95
C ALA A 106 28.43 3.57 -2.37
N GLU A 107 27.65 4.34 -1.61
CA GLU A 107 28.13 5.53 -0.90
C GLU A 107 29.11 5.14 0.21
N GLU A 108 28.79 4.14 1.03
CA GLU A 108 29.67 3.61 2.08
C GLU A 108 31.00 3.08 1.52
N ARG A 109 30.95 2.28 0.45
CA ARG A 109 32.17 1.76 -0.22
C ARG A 109 33.05 2.88 -0.73
N LYS A 110 32.45 3.94 -1.29
CA LYS A 110 33.19 5.11 -1.80
C LYS A 110 33.84 5.89 -0.68
N GLU A 111 33.14 6.06 0.45
CA GLU A 111 33.68 6.73 1.63
C GLU A 111 34.84 5.94 2.25
N MET A 112 34.70 4.61 2.36
CA MET A 112 35.75 3.73 2.83
C MET A 112 37.00 3.75 1.93
N ALA A 113 36.81 3.68 0.61
CA ALA A 113 37.92 3.77 -0.35
C ALA A 113 38.67 5.09 -0.21
N LYS A 114 37.94 6.21 -0.08
CA LYS A 114 38.53 7.53 0.15
C LYS A 114 39.37 7.58 1.43
N MET A 115 38.86 7.04 2.54
CA MET A 115 39.62 7.00 3.80
C MET A 115 40.90 6.17 3.69
N LEU A 116 40.86 5.05 2.96
CA LEU A 116 42.04 4.22 2.72
C LEU A 116 43.08 4.94 1.85
N GLU A 117 42.65 5.61 0.78
CA GLU A 117 43.53 6.42 -0.07
C GLU A 117 44.21 7.53 0.74
N GLU A 118 43.46 8.26 1.58
CA GLU A 118 43.99 9.30 2.46
C GLU A 118 44.99 8.73 3.49
N TYR A 119 44.70 7.56 4.07
CA TYR A 119 45.61 6.89 5.00
C TYR A 119 46.92 6.47 4.34
N VAL A 120 46.85 5.85 3.15
CA VAL A 120 48.03 5.42 2.39
C VAL A 120 48.86 6.63 1.98
N ALA A 121 48.23 7.70 1.49
CA ALA A 121 48.93 8.93 1.13
C ALA A 121 49.65 9.54 2.35
N ALA A 122 49.00 9.61 3.51
CA ALA A 122 49.60 10.11 4.74
C ALA A 122 50.79 9.24 5.21
N LYS A 123 50.69 7.91 5.07
CA LYS A 123 51.77 6.96 5.35
C LYS A 123 52.99 7.19 4.45
N ILE A 124 52.77 7.29 3.13
CA ILE A 124 53.84 7.52 2.16
C ILE A 124 54.56 8.85 2.47
N VAL A 125 53.81 9.93 2.69
CA VAL A 125 54.38 11.24 3.03
C VAL A 125 55.24 11.16 4.29
N LYS A 126 54.75 10.50 5.34
CA LYS A 126 55.48 10.33 6.60
C LYS A 126 56.78 9.55 6.39
N ASP A 127 56.73 8.45 5.65
CA ASP A 127 57.89 7.60 5.40
C ASP A 127 58.94 8.30 4.51
N THR A 128 58.51 9.14 3.57
CA THR A 128 59.42 9.98 2.76
C THR A 128 59.98 11.22 3.48
N SER A 129 59.34 11.67 4.57
CA SER A 129 59.80 12.85 5.34
C SER A 129 60.85 12.53 6.42
N LEU A 130 61.14 11.24 6.64
CA LEU A 130 62.09 10.73 7.63
C LEU A 130 63.36 10.14 7.01
N GLY A 131 63.52 10.20 5.68
CA GLY A 131 64.75 9.85 4.96
C GLY A 131 65.46 11.09 4.43
#